data_AF-A0A4Y7KYZ7-F1
#
_entry.id   AF-A0A4Y7KYZ7-F1
#
_cell.length_a   1.000
_cell.length_b   1.000
_cell.length_c   1.000
_cell.angle_alpha   90.00
_cell.angle_beta   90.00
_cell.angle_gamma   90.00
#
_symmetry.space_group_name_H-M   'P 1'
#
loop_
_entity.id
_entity.type
_entity.pdbx_description
1 polymer ?
#
loop_
_entity_poly.entity_id
_entity_poly.type
_entity_poly.pdbx_seq_one_letter_code
_entity_poly.pdbx_strand_id
1 'polypeptide(L)'
;MIPHLSICILFIAYFSPLARAIHYNLTLPHQHPDPESVVHDVHRRVNVSVSRRQMLGIHEKDQLSCMTGNPIDDCWRCDPNWEANRQRLADCGIGFGRTALGGKGGQYYLVSDSSDHDAVNPKPGTLRHAVIQVEPLWIVFSADMMIKLREELIVSSFKTIDGRGFNVHITGGGCITLQAVTNVIIHNIHIHHCVPSGNAQVRDSPTHYGFRGKSDGDGISIMGGRKIWIDHCSLSYCTDGLIDAIVGSTAITISNNYFSHHDEVMLMGHNDNYLADSGMQVTIAFNHFGEALVQRMPRCRHGYFHVVNNDFTQWEMYAIGGSANPTIYSQGNRYTAPSNPFAKEVTKRVETDESKWTKWNWKTEGDMLVNGAFFVPSGAIGFGQYAKASSVEPRASALIDQLTMNAGVLGGNSGGISYPGSNAGGGVGTGSGGGGITDPGTFVGPNPGGAGGSIGDGTVGGGYTGGYGDGSGADGTQAECYNVEAKI
;
A
#
# COMPACT_ATOMS: atom_id res chain seq x y z
N MET A 1 -59.26 -42.30 55.49
CA MET A 1 -57.89 -42.35 54.94
C MET A 1 -57.97 -41.96 53.48
N ILE A 2 -57.26 -40.90 53.12
CA ILE A 2 -57.33 -40.17 51.85
C ILE A 2 -56.58 -40.95 50.76
N PRO A 3 -57.14 -41.17 49.56
CA PRO A 3 -56.35 -41.41 48.36
C PRO A 3 -56.22 -40.12 47.54
N HIS A 4 -54.98 -39.83 47.15
CA HIS A 4 -54.58 -38.64 46.41
C HIS A 4 -55.19 -38.58 45.00
N LEU A 5 -55.69 -37.39 44.66
CA LEU A 5 -56.16 -36.98 43.34
C LEU A 5 -54.95 -36.45 42.54
N SER A 6 -54.48 -37.18 41.53
CA SER A 6 -53.46 -36.69 40.59
C SER A 6 -54.12 -35.98 39.41
N ILE A 7 -53.95 -34.67 39.35
CA ILE A 7 -54.36 -33.80 38.23
C ILE A 7 -53.25 -33.86 37.17
N CYS A 8 -53.57 -34.38 35.98
CA CYS A 8 -52.72 -34.29 34.80
C CYS A 8 -52.80 -32.88 34.21
N ILE A 9 -51.69 -32.14 34.23
CA ILE A 9 -51.53 -30.87 33.51
C ILE A 9 -50.82 -31.17 32.19
N LEU A 10 -51.54 -31.03 31.07
CA LEU A 10 -50.95 -30.98 29.73
C LEU A 10 -50.19 -29.66 29.56
N PHE A 11 -48.87 -29.70 29.46
CA PHE A 11 -48.07 -28.60 28.92
C PHE A 11 -47.80 -28.86 27.42
N ILE A 12 -48.48 -28.10 26.56
CA ILE A 12 -48.16 -28.00 25.14
C ILE A 12 -46.98 -27.02 25.03
N ALA A 13 -45.78 -27.55 24.84
CA ALA A 13 -44.61 -26.74 24.52
C ALA A 13 -44.59 -26.41 23.02
N TYR A 14 -44.86 -25.15 22.69
CA TYR A 14 -44.60 -24.58 21.37
C TYR A 14 -43.09 -24.59 21.11
N PHE A 15 -42.62 -25.47 20.22
CA PHE A 15 -41.28 -25.39 19.65
C PHE A 15 -41.28 -24.31 18.57
N SER A 16 -40.87 -23.09 18.93
CA SER A 16 -40.36 -22.12 17.95
C SER A 16 -38.92 -22.49 17.58
N PRO A 17 -38.57 -22.67 16.30
CA PRO A 17 -37.17 -22.86 15.93
C PRO A 17 -36.47 -21.50 16.07
N LEU A 18 -35.68 -21.34 17.14
CA LEU A 18 -34.64 -20.33 17.19
C LEU A 18 -33.60 -20.70 16.12
N ALA A 19 -33.78 -20.20 14.90
CA ALA A 19 -32.70 -20.15 13.93
C ALA A 19 -31.64 -19.19 14.50
N ARG A 20 -30.72 -19.73 15.30
CA ARG A 20 -29.45 -19.04 15.58
C ARG A 20 -28.76 -18.91 14.23
N ALA A 21 -28.72 -17.69 13.70
CA ALA A 21 -27.76 -17.33 12.67
C ALA A 21 -26.38 -17.69 13.22
N ILE A 22 -25.79 -18.76 12.69
CA ILE A 22 -24.38 -19.03 12.88
C ILE A 22 -23.69 -17.94 12.06
N HIS A 23 -23.34 -16.84 12.71
CA HIS A 23 -22.34 -15.94 12.19
C HIS A 23 -21.05 -16.75 12.15
N TYR A 24 -20.72 -17.29 10.97
CA TYR A 24 -19.39 -17.78 10.71
C TYR A 24 -18.46 -16.60 10.94
N ASN A 25 -17.78 -16.60 12.08
CA ASN A 25 -16.69 -15.69 12.35
C ASN A 25 -15.56 -16.11 11.41
N LEU A 26 -15.62 -15.65 10.16
CA LEU A 26 -14.59 -15.78 9.14
C LEU A 26 -13.41 -14.88 9.53
N THR A 27 -12.85 -15.07 10.72
CA THR A 27 -11.52 -14.55 11.03
C THR A 27 -10.55 -15.33 10.16
N LEU A 28 -10.08 -14.69 9.09
CA LEU A 28 -8.97 -15.24 8.31
C LEU A 28 -7.78 -15.50 9.26
N PRO A 29 -7.04 -16.61 9.09
CA PRO A 29 -6.05 -17.10 10.05
C PRO A 29 -4.84 -16.17 10.26
N HIS A 30 -4.78 -15.04 9.55
CA HIS A 30 -3.63 -14.12 9.53
C HIS A 30 -3.98 -12.69 9.94
N GLN A 31 -5.25 -12.41 10.24
CA GLN A 31 -5.67 -11.11 10.77
C GLN A 31 -5.12 -10.93 12.20
N HIS A 32 -4.57 -9.77 12.51
CA HIS A 32 -4.23 -9.43 13.88
C HIS A 32 -5.53 -9.33 14.69
N PRO A 33 -5.68 -10.07 15.80
CA PRO A 33 -6.94 -10.18 16.53
C PRO A 33 -7.36 -8.86 17.19
N ASP A 34 -6.41 -7.95 17.42
CA ASP A 34 -6.63 -6.63 17.98
C ASP A 34 -5.97 -5.56 17.08
N PRO A 35 -6.66 -5.05 16.05
CA PRO A 35 -6.11 -4.03 15.15
C PRO A 35 -5.70 -2.74 15.87
N GLU A 36 -6.45 -2.34 16.90
CA GLU A 36 -6.19 -1.11 17.67
C GLU A 36 -4.87 -1.17 18.43
N SER A 37 -4.48 -2.36 18.94
CA SER A 37 -3.16 -2.53 19.54
C SER A 37 -2.00 -2.26 18.56
N VAL A 38 -2.18 -2.55 17.27
CA VAL A 38 -1.19 -2.26 16.22
C VAL A 38 -1.13 -0.76 15.97
N VAL A 39 -2.27 -0.08 15.92
CA VAL A 39 -2.35 1.38 15.79
C VAL A 39 -1.67 2.08 16.97
N HIS A 40 -1.94 1.65 18.20
CA HIS A 40 -1.26 2.15 19.39
C HIS A 40 0.24 1.89 19.37
N ASP A 41 0.70 0.74 18.86
CA ASP A 41 2.12 0.45 18.69
C ASP A 41 2.80 1.44 17.73
N VAL A 42 2.16 1.73 16.59
CA VAL A 42 2.66 2.74 15.63
C VAL A 42 2.77 4.10 16.30
N HIS A 43 1.71 4.57 16.95
CA HIS A 43 1.70 5.87 17.63
C HIS A 43 2.77 5.95 18.72
N ARG A 44 2.94 4.89 19.52
CA ARG A 44 3.99 4.81 20.55
C ARG A 44 5.39 4.91 19.93
N ARG A 45 5.67 4.19 18.83
CA ARG A 45 6.97 4.20 18.16
C ARG A 45 7.31 5.59 17.60
N VAL A 46 6.34 6.27 16.99
CA VAL A 46 6.51 7.67 16.52
C VAL A 46 6.84 8.59 17.68
N ASN A 47 6.06 8.55 18.76
CA ASN A 47 6.30 9.41 19.93
C ASN A 47 7.68 9.18 20.55
N VAL A 48 8.15 7.92 20.62
CA VAL A 48 9.49 7.60 21.13
C VAL A 48 10.58 8.17 20.22
N SER A 49 10.47 8.01 18.90
CA SER A 49 11.45 8.52 17.94
C SER A 49 11.50 10.05 17.92
N VAL A 50 10.34 10.71 17.89
CA VAL A 50 10.23 12.18 18.01
C VAL A 50 10.81 12.69 19.34
N SER A 51 10.48 12.04 20.46
CA SER A 51 11.00 12.44 21.78
C SER A 51 12.52 12.28 21.86
N ARG A 52 13.06 11.18 21.32
CA ARG A 52 14.52 10.94 21.27
C ARG A 52 15.22 12.05 20.50
N ARG A 53 14.71 12.42 19.33
CA ARG A 53 15.25 13.53 18.53
C ARG A 53 15.22 14.85 19.29
N GLN A 54 14.09 15.19 19.93
CA GLN A 54 13.94 16.43 20.69
C GLN A 54 14.94 16.53 21.86
N MET A 55 15.19 15.44 22.57
CA MET A 55 16.17 15.40 23.67
C MET A 55 17.61 15.60 23.15
N LEU A 56 17.97 14.99 22.02
CA LEU A 56 19.31 15.13 21.42
C LEU A 56 19.56 16.52 20.85
N GLY A 57 18.50 17.23 20.41
CA GLY A 57 18.57 18.60 19.93
C GLY A 57 19.09 19.63 20.96
N ILE A 58 19.11 19.26 22.23
CA ILE A 58 19.56 20.11 23.34
C ILE A 58 21.05 19.91 23.66
N HIS A 59 21.65 18.76 23.27
CA HIS A 59 22.95 18.35 23.81
C HIS A 59 24.06 18.09 22.78
N GLU A 60 23.80 17.63 21.55
CA GLU A 60 24.87 17.32 20.58
C GLU A 60 24.46 17.55 19.11
N LYS A 61 25.15 18.46 18.41
CA LYS A 61 24.89 18.76 16.98
C LYS A 61 25.25 17.61 16.03
N ASP A 62 26.13 16.69 16.43
CA ASP A 62 26.61 15.61 15.55
C ASP A 62 25.67 14.38 15.55
N GLN A 63 24.98 14.09 16.66
CA GLN A 63 23.94 13.03 16.75
C GLN A 63 22.59 13.45 16.15
N LEU A 64 22.36 14.75 15.96
CA LEU A 64 21.19 15.30 15.26
C LEU A 64 21.16 14.95 13.77
N SER A 65 22.28 14.52 13.18
CA SER A 65 22.41 14.39 11.71
C SER A 65 21.60 13.23 11.12
N CYS A 66 21.38 12.13 11.86
CA CYS A 66 20.66 10.96 11.35
C CYS A 66 19.20 10.87 11.82
N MET A 67 18.87 11.42 13.01
CA MET A 67 17.57 11.26 13.65
C MET A 67 16.53 12.20 13.04
N THR A 68 15.58 11.63 12.33
CA THR A 68 14.49 12.29 11.62
C THR A 68 13.21 12.36 12.45
N GLY A 69 13.05 11.54 13.50
CA GLY A 69 11.77 11.39 14.20
C GLY A 69 10.81 10.43 13.49
N ASN A 70 11.18 9.92 12.30
CA ASN A 70 10.52 8.79 11.67
C ASN A 70 11.09 7.49 12.27
N PRO A 71 10.27 6.66 12.95
CA PRO A 71 10.76 5.48 13.66
C PRO A 71 11.28 4.37 12.75
N ILE A 72 10.90 4.35 11.46
CA ILE A 72 11.42 3.39 10.49
C ILE A 72 12.85 3.78 10.13
N ASP A 73 13.04 5.00 9.63
CA ASP A 73 14.35 5.52 9.20
C ASP A 73 15.33 5.53 10.37
N ASP A 74 14.91 6.06 11.52
CA ASP A 74 15.76 6.17 12.72
C ASP A 74 16.23 4.81 13.25
N CYS A 75 15.53 3.71 12.93
CA CYS A 75 15.86 2.38 13.41
C CYS A 75 17.09 1.76 12.71
N TRP A 76 17.27 2.02 11.41
CA TRP A 76 18.36 1.45 10.61
C TRP A 76 19.32 2.49 10.05
N ARG A 77 18.83 3.66 9.62
CA ARG A 77 19.64 4.68 8.93
C ARG A 77 20.62 5.38 9.86
N CYS A 78 20.30 5.40 11.16
CA CYS A 78 21.20 5.86 12.21
C CYS A 78 22.28 4.84 12.59
N ASP A 79 22.28 3.63 12.03
CA ASP A 79 23.42 2.72 12.15
C ASP A 79 24.55 3.19 11.21
N PRO A 80 25.71 3.64 11.73
CA PRO A 80 26.82 4.07 10.87
C PRO A 80 27.36 2.93 9.98
N ASN A 81 27.03 1.67 10.31
CA ASN A 81 27.41 0.49 9.55
C ASN A 81 26.23 -0.14 8.81
N TRP A 82 25.16 0.62 8.51
CA TRP A 82 23.97 0.08 7.83
C TRP A 82 24.31 -0.65 6.51
N GLU A 83 25.33 -0.21 5.78
CA GLU A 83 25.80 -0.84 4.54
C GLU A 83 26.29 -2.28 4.76
N ALA A 84 27.01 -2.51 5.86
CA ALA A 84 27.43 -3.84 6.28
C ALA A 84 26.28 -4.65 6.91
N ASN A 85 25.29 -3.95 7.48
CA ASN A 85 24.15 -4.51 8.21
C ASN A 85 22.83 -4.38 7.45
N ARG A 86 22.81 -4.50 6.11
CA ARG A 86 21.61 -4.24 5.29
C ARG A 86 20.35 -4.94 5.77
N GLN A 87 20.49 -6.20 6.20
CA GLN A 87 19.35 -7.02 6.67
C GLN A 87 18.70 -6.50 7.96
N ARG A 88 19.36 -5.62 8.72
CA ARG A 88 18.78 -4.95 9.91
C ARG A 88 17.52 -4.15 9.57
N LEU A 89 17.38 -3.68 8.32
CA LEU A 89 16.17 -3.02 7.84
C LEU A 89 14.90 -3.83 8.18
N ALA A 90 14.94 -5.16 8.04
CA ALA A 90 13.77 -6.01 8.28
C ALA A 90 13.28 -6.03 9.76
N ASP A 91 14.06 -5.48 10.70
CA ASP A 91 13.63 -5.30 12.09
C ASP A 91 12.92 -3.96 12.35
N CYS A 92 12.92 -3.07 11.36
CA CYS A 92 12.46 -1.69 11.50
C CYS A 92 11.02 -1.47 11.03
N GLY A 93 10.38 -2.49 10.46
CA GLY A 93 8.98 -2.44 10.06
C GLY A 93 8.04 -2.07 11.22
N ILE A 94 6.97 -1.35 10.90
CA ILE A 94 5.89 -0.97 11.83
C ILE A 94 4.53 -1.36 11.24
N GLY A 95 3.46 -1.15 12.00
CA GLY A 95 2.10 -1.38 11.51
C GLY A 95 1.79 -2.87 11.29
N PHE A 96 0.81 -3.15 10.43
CA PHE A 96 0.36 -4.52 10.17
C PHE A 96 1.43 -5.36 9.43
N GLY A 97 2.25 -4.74 8.59
CA GLY A 97 3.38 -5.37 7.90
C GLY A 97 4.66 -5.52 8.72
N ARG A 98 4.69 -5.12 10.01
CA ARG A 98 5.91 -5.13 10.85
C ARG A 98 6.64 -6.47 11.00
N THR A 99 5.98 -7.58 10.64
CA THR A 99 6.54 -8.93 10.71
C THR A 99 7.01 -9.47 9.35
N ALA A 100 7.01 -8.63 8.31
CA ALA A 100 7.59 -8.94 7.02
C ALA A 100 9.12 -9.05 7.18
N LEU A 101 9.64 -10.28 7.20
CA LEU A 101 11.08 -10.52 7.33
C LEU A 101 11.82 -10.40 6.00
N GLY A 102 11.10 -10.40 4.88
CA GLY A 102 11.70 -10.46 3.55
C GLY A 102 12.65 -11.66 3.43
N GLY A 103 13.84 -11.40 2.89
CA GLY A 103 14.94 -12.37 2.80
C GLY A 103 15.90 -12.38 3.98
N LYS A 104 15.54 -11.83 5.15
CA LYS A 104 16.42 -11.79 6.33
C LYS A 104 16.87 -13.20 6.73
N GLY A 105 18.16 -13.35 7.05
CA GLY A 105 18.82 -14.63 7.34
C GLY A 105 19.21 -15.42 6.09
N GLY A 106 18.73 -15.00 4.92
CA GLY A 106 19.12 -15.52 3.62
C GLY A 106 20.47 -14.99 3.15
N GLN A 107 20.98 -15.61 2.08
CA GLN A 107 22.18 -15.13 1.40
C GLN A 107 21.89 -13.86 0.61
N TYR A 108 22.94 -13.06 0.37
CA TYR A 108 22.84 -11.97 -0.59
C TYR A 108 22.83 -12.52 -2.02
N TYR A 109 21.93 -11.99 -2.83
CA TYR A 109 21.94 -12.20 -4.28
C TYR A 109 22.29 -10.89 -4.96
N LEU A 110 23.40 -10.88 -5.71
CA LEU A 110 23.83 -9.70 -6.45
C LEU A 110 23.23 -9.73 -7.86
N VAL A 111 22.33 -8.81 -8.15
CA VAL A 111 21.88 -8.52 -9.52
C VAL A 111 22.98 -7.71 -10.21
N SER A 112 23.52 -8.29 -11.28
CA SER A 112 24.58 -7.71 -12.10
C SER A 112 24.19 -7.58 -13.57
N ASP A 113 23.03 -8.10 -13.95
CA ASP A 113 22.48 -8.06 -15.30
C ASP A 113 21.05 -7.51 -15.25
N SER A 114 20.82 -6.38 -15.91
CA SER A 114 19.52 -5.70 -15.96
C SER A 114 18.57 -6.26 -17.03
N SER A 115 19.00 -7.26 -17.81
CA SER A 115 18.21 -7.84 -18.89
C SER A 115 17.06 -8.72 -18.40
N ASP A 116 15.98 -8.75 -19.17
CA ASP A 116 14.80 -9.58 -18.93
C ASP A 116 14.23 -10.17 -20.25
N HIS A 117 15.11 -10.72 -21.08
CA HIS A 117 14.75 -11.13 -22.45
C HIS A 117 13.86 -12.39 -22.52
N ASP A 118 13.98 -13.28 -21.53
CA ASP A 118 13.30 -14.58 -21.46
C ASP A 118 12.63 -14.73 -20.08
N ALA A 119 11.30 -14.64 -20.07
CA ALA A 119 10.49 -14.79 -18.87
C ALA A 119 10.40 -16.25 -18.38
N VAL A 120 10.78 -17.23 -19.21
CA VAL A 120 10.78 -18.66 -18.89
C VAL A 120 12.15 -19.14 -18.46
N ASN A 121 13.26 -18.62 -18.99
CA ASN A 121 14.62 -19.06 -18.62
C ASN A 121 15.50 -17.88 -18.22
N PRO A 122 15.23 -17.26 -17.05
CA PRO A 122 16.02 -16.13 -16.58
C PRO A 122 17.46 -16.56 -16.26
N LYS A 123 18.43 -15.72 -16.64
CA LYS A 123 19.85 -16.00 -16.40
C LYS A 123 20.23 -15.69 -14.95
N PRO A 124 21.10 -16.49 -14.30
CA PRO A 124 21.74 -16.08 -13.05
C PRO A 124 22.41 -14.71 -13.21
N GLY A 125 22.29 -13.85 -12.21
CA GLY A 125 22.69 -12.44 -12.24
C GLY A 125 21.55 -11.47 -12.57
N THR A 126 20.40 -11.96 -13.06
CA THR A 126 19.21 -11.12 -13.32
C THR A 126 18.27 -11.05 -12.12
N LEU A 127 17.46 -9.98 -12.06
CA LEU A 127 16.43 -9.84 -11.03
C LEU A 127 15.38 -10.97 -11.13
N ARG A 128 14.92 -11.33 -12.34
CA ARG A 128 13.95 -12.42 -12.53
C ARG A 128 14.46 -13.75 -12.00
N HIS A 129 15.74 -14.06 -12.20
CA HIS A 129 16.32 -15.26 -11.61
C HIS A 129 16.34 -15.17 -10.07
N ALA A 130 16.71 -14.02 -9.51
CA ALA A 130 16.81 -13.84 -8.06
C ALA A 130 15.46 -14.05 -7.35
N VAL A 131 14.39 -13.45 -7.85
CA VAL A 131 13.10 -13.40 -7.14
C VAL A 131 12.34 -14.72 -7.11
N ILE A 132 12.66 -15.66 -8.00
CA ILE A 132 11.99 -16.96 -8.07
C ILE A 132 12.68 -18.06 -7.25
N GLN A 133 13.85 -17.80 -6.67
CA GLN A 133 14.58 -18.85 -5.94
C GLN A 133 13.79 -19.34 -4.72
N VAL A 134 14.04 -20.57 -4.29
CA VAL A 134 13.30 -21.20 -3.18
C VAL A 134 13.75 -20.64 -1.84
N GLU A 135 15.06 -20.47 -1.67
CA GLU A 135 15.65 -19.97 -0.44
C GLU A 135 15.32 -18.50 -0.18
N PRO A 136 15.35 -18.07 1.10
CA PRO A 136 15.30 -16.65 1.43
C PRO A 136 16.48 -15.91 0.80
N LEU A 137 16.23 -14.79 0.14
CA LEU A 137 17.28 -13.99 -0.50
C LEU A 137 17.14 -12.50 -0.20
N TRP A 138 18.27 -11.89 0.18
CA TRP A 138 18.42 -10.44 0.24
C TRP A 138 19.04 -9.96 -1.07
N ILE A 139 18.20 -9.48 -1.98
CA ILE A 139 18.57 -9.14 -3.36
C ILE A 139 19.08 -7.70 -3.38
N VAL A 140 20.31 -7.52 -3.83
CA VAL A 140 21.00 -6.23 -3.98
C VAL A 140 21.48 -6.04 -5.41
N PHE A 141 21.86 -4.82 -5.77
CA PHE A 141 22.28 -4.45 -7.12
C PHE A 141 23.75 -4.08 -7.15
N SER A 142 24.43 -4.29 -8.27
CA SER A 142 25.86 -3.95 -8.43
C SER A 142 26.13 -2.56 -8.98
N ALA A 143 25.11 -1.91 -9.54
CA ALA A 143 25.17 -0.63 -10.23
C ALA A 143 23.77 0.00 -10.31
N ASP A 144 23.70 1.24 -10.77
CA ASP A 144 22.44 1.82 -11.26
C ASP A 144 21.90 0.95 -12.40
N MET A 145 20.59 0.68 -12.40
CA MET A 145 19.97 -0.23 -13.36
C MET A 145 18.62 0.26 -13.82
N MET A 146 18.38 0.15 -15.13
CA MET A 146 17.05 0.22 -15.72
C MET A 146 16.65 -1.20 -16.16
N ILE A 147 15.78 -1.82 -15.37
CA ILE A 147 15.27 -3.17 -15.61
C ILE A 147 13.92 -3.03 -16.31
N LYS A 148 13.93 -3.24 -17.63
CA LYS A 148 12.72 -3.23 -18.45
C LYS A 148 12.20 -4.66 -18.56
N LEU A 149 11.16 -4.96 -17.79
CA LEU A 149 10.53 -6.27 -17.76
C LEU A 149 9.79 -6.54 -19.06
N ARG A 150 9.85 -7.80 -19.51
CA ARG A 150 9.08 -8.27 -20.66
C ARG A 150 7.68 -8.74 -20.27
N GLU A 151 7.60 -9.40 -19.12
CA GLU A 151 6.37 -9.93 -18.53
C GLU A 151 6.35 -9.66 -17.02
N GLU A 152 5.20 -9.89 -16.38
CA GLU A 152 5.08 -9.84 -14.91
C GLU A 152 6.27 -10.52 -14.22
N LEU A 153 6.89 -9.82 -13.28
CA LEU A 153 7.93 -10.32 -12.39
C LEU A 153 7.27 -10.99 -11.19
N ILE A 154 7.07 -12.31 -11.27
CA ILE A 154 6.52 -13.10 -10.16
C ILE A 154 7.58 -13.25 -9.07
N VAL A 155 7.31 -12.70 -7.89
CA VAL A 155 8.24 -12.76 -6.74
C VAL A 155 7.78 -13.83 -5.76
N SER A 156 8.67 -14.77 -5.44
CA SER A 156 8.38 -15.83 -4.47
C SER A 156 8.48 -15.34 -3.02
N SER A 157 8.09 -16.18 -2.07
CA SER A 157 8.14 -15.83 -0.64
C SER A 157 9.59 -15.62 -0.14
N PHE A 158 9.73 -14.90 0.98
CA PHE A 158 11.02 -14.65 1.66
C PHE A 158 12.05 -13.92 0.79
N LYS A 159 11.63 -12.83 0.16
CA LYS A 159 12.48 -12.00 -0.68
C LYS A 159 12.55 -10.58 -0.15
N THR A 160 13.76 -10.01 -0.15
CA THR A 160 13.93 -8.56 -0.06
C THR A 160 14.52 -8.08 -1.37
N ILE A 161 13.88 -7.12 -2.04
CA ILE A 161 14.48 -6.33 -3.12
C ILE A 161 14.97 -5.02 -2.49
N ASP A 162 16.28 -4.85 -2.37
CA ASP A 162 16.93 -3.72 -1.70
C ASP A 162 17.77 -2.90 -2.69
N GLY A 163 17.20 -1.79 -3.16
CA GLY A 163 17.86 -0.87 -4.09
C GLY A 163 18.83 0.11 -3.43
N ARG A 164 19.08 0.06 -2.11
CA ARG A 164 19.95 1.06 -1.45
C ARG A 164 21.36 1.05 -2.03
N GLY A 165 21.87 2.25 -2.31
CA GLY A 165 23.20 2.49 -2.86
C GLY A 165 23.23 2.64 -4.39
N PHE A 166 22.12 2.36 -5.08
CA PHE A 166 22.03 2.46 -6.53
C PHE A 166 20.67 3.01 -6.97
N ASN A 167 20.64 3.66 -8.13
CA ASN A 167 19.40 4.09 -8.76
C ASN A 167 18.82 2.96 -9.61
N VAL A 168 17.84 2.25 -9.05
CA VAL A 168 17.23 1.06 -9.67
C VAL A 168 15.80 1.37 -10.10
N HIS A 169 15.56 1.24 -11.40
CA HIS A 169 14.27 1.45 -12.05
C HIS A 169 13.71 0.12 -12.56
N ILE A 170 12.44 -0.16 -12.22
CA ILE A 170 11.65 -1.26 -12.77
C ILE A 170 10.53 -0.68 -13.63
N THR A 171 10.46 -1.12 -14.89
CA THR A 171 9.52 -0.61 -15.90
C THR A 171 9.07 -1.74 -16.83
N GLY A 172 8.13 -1.49 -17.73
CA GLY A 172 7.80 -2.41 -18.82
C GLY A 172 6.58 -3.29 -18.54
N GLY A 173 6.61 -4.53 -19.01
CA GLY A 173 5.45 -5.43 -19.01
C GLY A 173 5.10 -5.96 -17.61
N GLY A 174 3.89 -5.71 -17.15
CA GLY A 174 3.28 -6.23 -15.92
C GLY A 174 3.86 -5.72 -14.60
N CYS A 175 5.16 -5.45 -14.53
CA CYS A 175 5.88 -5.09 -13.31
C CYS A 175 5.77 -6.16 -12.21
N ILE A 176 5.61 -5.81 -10.94
CA ILE A 176 5.82 -6.75 -9.81
C ILE A 176 4.50 -7.43 -9.43
N THR A 177 4.50 -8.76 -9.36
CA THR A 177 3.35 -9.55 -8.92
C THR A 177 3.70 -10.43 -7.72
N LEU A 178 2.98 -10.24 -6.62
CA LEU A 178 3.08 -10.98 -5.35
C LEU A 178 1.83 -11.86 -5.17
N GLN A 179 1.84 -13.07 -5.72
CA GLN A 179 0.68 -13.97 -5.73
C GLN A 179 0.84 -15.11 -4.72
N ALA A 180 -0.07 -15.17 -3.73
CA ALA A 180 -0.12 -16.19 -2.68
C ALA A 180 1.21 -16.35 -1.89
N VAL A 181 1.98 -15.27 -1.76
CA VAL A 181 3.29 -15.26 -1.09
C VAL A 181 3.27 -14.64 0.29
N THR A 182 4.32 -14.92 1.07
CA THR A 182 4.53 -14.33 2.40
C THR A 182 5.94 -13.81 2.59
N ASN A 183 6.11 -12.80 3.45
CA ASN A 183 7.40 -12.22 3.82
C ASN A 183 8.16 -11.66 2.61
N VAL A 184 7.64 -10.55 2.06
CA VAL A 184 8.32 -9.82 0.99
C VAL A 184 8.56 -8.39 1.44
N ILE A 185 9.77 -7.89 1.21
CA ILE A 185 10.14 -6.48 1.39
C ILE A 185 10.54 -5.94 0.01
N ILE A 186 9.93 -4.84 -0.41
CA ILE A 186 10.32 -4.09 -1.61
C ILE A 186 10.79 -2.73 -1.10
N HIS A 187 12.07 -2.43 -1.29
CA HIS A 187 12.70 -1.28 -0.67
C HIS A 187 13.63 -0.52 -1.61
N ASN A 188 13.48 0.81 -1.61
CA ASN A 188 14.41 1.74 -2.24
C ASN A 188 14.56 1.60 -3.77
N ILE A 189 13.45 1.45 -4.49
CA ILE A 189 13.44 1.33 -5.96
C ILE A 189 12.39 2.24 -6.62
N HIS A 190 12.65 2.62 -7.88
CA HIS A 190 11.69 3.31 -8.73
C HIS A 190 10.85 2.29 -9.52
N ILE A 191 9.53 2.45 -9.52
CA ILE A 191 8.58 1.59 -10.25
C ILE A 191 7.68 2.49 -11.09
N HIS A 192 7.80 2.41 -12.41
CA HIS A 192 7.09 3.34 -13.28
C HIS A 192 6.97 2.86 -14.72
N HIS A 193 6.02 3.41 -15.49
CA HIS A 193 5.76 2.97 -16.88
C HIS A 193 5.50 1.46 -16.98
N CYS A 194 4.75 0.93 -16.01
CA CYS A 194 4.23 -0.42 -16.06
C CYS A 194 3.07 -0.47 -17.06
N VAL A 195 3.13 -1.42 -17.97
CA VAL A 195 2.16 -1.60 -19.05
C VAL A 195 1.61 -3.02 -19.05
N PRO A 196 0.36 -3.23 -19.51
CA PRO A 196 -0.20 -4.56 -19.69
C PRO A 196 0.74 -5.49 -20.44
N SER A 197 0.93 -6.70 -19.93
CA SER A 197 1.67 -7.77 -20.60
C SER A 197 0.97 -9.10 -20.38
N GLY A 198 1.50 -10.20 -20.88
CA GLY A 198 0.95 -11.54 -20.68
C GLY A 198 0.55 -12.20 -21.98
N ASN A 199 -0.36 -13.18 -21.87
CA ASN A 199 -0.55 -14.23 -22.89
C ASN A 199 0.78 -14.94 -23.21
N ALA A 200 1.58 -15.16 -22.16
CA ALA A 200 2.94 -15.66 -22.25
C ALA A 200 3.20 -16.70 -21.17
N GLN A 201 4.19 -17.55 -21.42
CA GLN A 201 4.73 -18.43 -20.39
C GLN A 201 5.66 -17.64 -19.49
N VAL A 202 5.47 -17.71 -18.18
CA VAL A 202 6.27 -16.99 -17.18
C VAL A 202 6.69 -17.96 -16.07
N ARG A 203 7.98 -17.93 -15.74
CA ARG A 203 8.55 -18.71 -14.65
C ARG A 203 8.23 -18.05 -13.30
N ASP A 204 7.72 -18.84 -12.36
CA ASP A 204 7.39 -18.42 -10.98
C ASP A 204 8.25 -19.10 -9.90
N SER A 205 8.97 -20.16 -10.28
CA SER A 205 9.87 -20.90 -9.40
C SER A 205 10.97 -21.61 -10.22
N PRO A 206 12.01 -22.19 -9.60
CA PRO A 206 13.09 -22.82 -10.35
C PRO A 206 12.61 -24.04 -11.16
N THR A 207 11.51 -24.66 -10.75
CA THR A 207 10.99 -25.90 -11.35
C THR A 207 9.67 -25.72 -12.10
N HIS A 208 8.98 -24.59 -11.95
CA HIS A 208 7.68 -24.35 -12.58
C HIS A 208 7.63 -23.03 -13.35
N TYR A 209 6.93 -23.07 -14.48
CA TYR A 209 6.48 -21.91 -15.24
C TYR A 209 5.07 -22.22 -15.76
N GLY A 210 4.25 -21.17 -15.89
CA GLY A 210 2.86 -21.31 -16.29
C GLY A 210 2.43 -20.22 -17.26
N PHE A 211 1.30 -20.46 -17.93
CA PHE A 211 0.69 -19.46 -18.79
C PHE A 211 0.08 -18.36 -17.94
N ARG A 212 0.41 -17.11 -18.26
CA ARG A 212 -0.15 -15.91 -17.64
C ARG A 212 -1.10 -15.24 -18.63
N GLY A 213 -2.31 -14.92 -18.16
CA GLY A 213 -3.24 -14.05 -18.87
C GLY A 213 -2.71 -12.63 -18.98
N LYS A 214 -3.50 -11.73 -19.55
CA LYS A 214 -3.12 -10.32 -19.68
C LYS A 214 -3.21 -9.63 -18.32
N SER A 215 -2.13 -9.01 -17.87
CA SER A 215 -2.08 -8.15 -16.68
C SER A 215 -2.60 -6.75 -16.97
N ASP A 216 -3.04 -6.05 -15.92
CA ASP A 216 -3.60 -4.69 -16.02
C ASP A 216 -2.52 -3.61 -16.21
N GLY A 217 -1.27 -3.92 -15.84
CA GLY A 217 -0.15 -2.97 -15.88
C GLY A 217 0.00 -2.16 -14.60
N ASP A 218 -0.29 -2.77 -13.45
CA ASP A 218 -0.03 -2.21 -12.12
C ASP A 218 1.47 -2.04 -11.85
N GLY A 219 1.84 -1.15 -10.93
CA GLY A 219 3.21 -1.10 -10.40
C GLY A 219 3.56 -2.33 -9.55
N ILE A 220 2.76 -2.57 -8.51
CA ILE A 220 2.84 -3.73 -7.61
C ILE A 220 1.45 -4.33 -7.43
N SER A 221 1.26 -5.57 -7.84
CA SER A 221 0.03 -6.34 -7.61
C SER A 221 0.22 -7.37 -6.50
N ILE A 222 -0.63 -7.36 -5.47
CA ILE A 222 -0.60 -8.25 -4.31
C ILE A 222 -1.91 -9.03 -4.27
N MET A 223 -1.85 -10.34 -4.49
CA MET A 223 -3.01 -11.21 -4.57
C MET A 223 -2.88 -12.34 -3.55
N GLY A 224 -3.71 -12.33 -2.50
CA GLY A 224 -3.57 -13.29 -1.39
C GLY A 224 -2.22 -13.25 -0.67
N GLY A 225 -1.51 -12.12 -0.77
CA GLY A 225 -0.19 -11.94 -0.16
C GLY A 225 -0.30 -11.57 1.31
N ARG A 226 0.71 -11.95 2.12
CA ARG A 226 0.76 -11.57 3.54
C ARG A 226 2.14 -11.21 4.04
N LYS A 227 2.22 -10.39 5.10
CA LYS A 227 3.51 -9.93 5.65
C LYS A 227 4.36 -9.28 4.56
N ILE A 228 3.80 -8.23 3.98
CA ILE A 228 4.42 -7.47 2.89
C ILE A 228 4.78 -6.08 3.39
N TRP A 229 5.95 -5.59 3.02
CA TRP A 229 6.39 -4.24 3.34
C TRP A 229 6.95 -3.55 2.11
N ILE A 230 6.33 -2.44 1.71
CA ILE A 230 6.75 -1.60 0.58
C ILE A 230 7.24 -0.28 1.17
N ASP A 231 8.54 -0.03 1.05
CA ASP A 231 9.22 1.03 1.79
C ASP A 231 10.17 1.85 0.91
N HIS A 232 10.20 3.18 1.04
CA HIS A 232 11.14 4.03 0.28
C HIS A 232 11.12 3.82 -1.24
N CYS A 233 9.97 3.47 -1.81
CA CYS A 233 9.82 3.35 -3.25
C CYS A 233 9.30 4.66 -3.87
N SER A 234 9.57 4.87 -5.15
CA SER A 234 8.96 5.95 -5.93
C SER A 234 8.10 5.34 -7.04
N LEU A 235 6.79 5.62 -7.04
CA LEU A 235 5.82 5.01 -7.94
C LEU A 235 5.07 6.06 -8.77
N SER A 236 4.99 5.85 -10.09
CA SER A 236 4.34 6.80 -11.02
C SER A 236 4.07 6.20 -12.40
N TYR A 237 3.20 6.82 -13.19
CA TYR A 237 3.03 6.52 -14.62
C TYR A 237 2.77 5.04 -14.96
N CYS A 238 2.06 4.29 -14.12
CA CYS A 238 1.61 2.95 -14.50
C CYS A 238 0.35 3.04 -15.38
N THR A 239 -0.06 1.94 -15.99
CA THR A 239 -1.25 1.94 -16.85
C THR A 239 -2.54 1.85 -16.03
N ASP A 240 -2.55 1.00 -14.99
CA ASP A 240 -3.70 0.79 -14.11
C ASP A 240 -3.42 1.31 -12.69
N GLY A 241 -3.20 0.47 -11.67
CA GLY A 241 -2.86 0.89 -10.31
C GLY A 241 -1.35 1.16 -10.07
N LEU A 242 -0.98 1.94 -9.04
CA LEU A 242 0.42 1.90 -8.55
C LEU A 242 0.63 0.74 -7.59
N ILE A 243 -0.27 0.55 -6.61
CA ILE A 243 -0.24 -0.59 -5.69
C ILE A 243 -1.65 -1.14 -5.48
N ASP A 244 -1.85 -2.40 -5.84
CA ASP A 244 -3.11 -3.09 -5.67
C ASP A 244 -2.96 -4.27 -4.73
N ALA A 245 -3.78 -4.31 -3.67
CA ALA A 245 -3.83 -5.43 -2.72
C ALA A 245 -5.25 -6.01 -2.70
N ILE A 246 -5.40 -7.26 -3.14
CA ILE A 246 -6.69 -7.90 -3.39
C ILE A 246 -6.68 -9.37 -2.94
N VAL A 247 -7.83 -10.03 -3.03
CA VAL A 247 -7.96 -11.50 -2.87
C VAL A 247 -7.46 -11.97 -1.49
N GLY A 248 -7.94 -11.32 -0.41
CA GLY A 248 -7.63 -11.71 0.97
C GLY A 248 -6.21 -11.33 1.43
N SER A 249 -5.53 -10.44 0.71
CA SER A 249 -4.23 -9.93 1.12
C SER A 249 -4.31 -9.21 2.47
N THR A 250 -3.31 -9.38 3.34
CA THR A 250 -3.33 -8.81 4.71
C THR A 250 -1.95 -8.67 5.33
N ALA A 251 -1.83 -8.05 6.50
CA ALA A 251 -0.56 -7.79 7.17
C ALA A 251 0.43 -7.03 6.24
N ILE A 252 0.00 -5.87 5.75
CA ILE A 252 0.75 -5.03 4.81
C ILE A 252 1.12 -3.69 5.47
N THR A 253 2.33 -3.22 5.22
CA THR A 253 2.74 -1.83 5.50
C THR A 253 3.26 -1.19 4.22
N ILE A 254 2.78 0.01 3.91
CA ILE A 254 3.23 0.85 2.80
C ILE A 254 3.76 2.13 3.42
N SER A 255 5.09 2.31 3.44
CA SER A 255 5.72 3.42 4.16
C SER A 255 6.80 4.16 3.41
N ASN A 256 7.01 5.44 3.76
CA ASN A 256 8.10 6.26 3.22
C ASN A 256 8.14 6.32 1.68
N ASN A 257 7.04 6.05 0.98
CA ASN A 257 7.02 6.05 -0.49
C ASN A 257 6.68 7.44 -1.03
N TYR A 258 7.14 7.74 -2.23
CA TYR A 258 6.71 8.89 -3.01
C TYR A 258 5.82 8.44 -4.16
N PHE A 259 4.60 8.98 -4.23
CA PHE A 259 3.64 8.72 -5.29
C PHE A 259 3.44 9.98 -6.11
N SER A 260 3.43 9.88 -7.44
CA SER A 260 3.17 11.04 -8.32
C SER A 260 2.63 10.62 -9.67
N HIS A 261 2.05 11.56 -10.41
CA HIS A 261 1.66 11.45 -11.82
C HIS A 261 0.85 10.19 -12.13
N HIS A 262 -0.29 10.05 -11.47
CA HIS A 262 -1.10 8.85 -11.59
C HIS A 262 -2.55 9.07 -11.17
N ASP A 263 -3.49 8.45 -11.87
CA ASP A 263 -4.91 8.57 -11.53
C ASP A 263 -5.29 7.65 -10.36
N GLU A 264 -5.13 6.34 -10.58
CA GLU A 264 -5.59 5.28 -9.69
C GLU A 264 -4.46 4.79 -8.77
N VAL A 265 -4.19 5.51 -7.68
CA VAL A 265 -2.95 5.32 -6.90
C VAL A 265 -2.90 3.97 -6.18
N MET A 266 -3.85 3.67 -5.29
CA MET A 266 -3.86 2.40 -4.54
C MET A 266 -5.26 1.82 -4.38
N LEU A 267 -5.45 0.56 -4.79
CA LEU A 267 -6.68 -0.19 -4.58
C LEU A 267 -6.49 -1.26 -3.48
N MET A 268 -7.32 -1.19 -2.44
CA MET A 268 -7.32 -2.16 -1.35
C MET A 268 -8.66 -2.92 -1.33
N GLY A 269 -8.66 -4.09 -1.94
CA GLY A 269 -9.82 -4.92 -2.24
C GLY A 269 -10.46 -4.55 -3.57
N HIS A 270 -10.79 -5.53 -4.42
CA HIS A 270 -11.24 -5.32 -5.81
C HIS A 270 -12.76 -5.33 -5.98
N ASN A 271 -13.47 -6.15 -5.21
CA ASN A 271 -14.89 -6.44 -5.41
C ASN A 271 -15.67 -6.30 -4.09
N ASP A 272 -16.76 -5.54 -4.13
CA ASP A 272 -17.64 -5.25 -2.98
C ASP A 272 -18.32 -6.50 -2.38
N ASN A 273 -18.34 -7.61 -3.12
CA ASN A 273 -18.90 -8.88 -2.69
C ASN A 273 -17.83 -9.89 -2.23
N TYR A 274 -16.54 -9.55 -2.33
CA TYR A 274 -15.45 -10.46 -1.98
C TYR A 274 -15.14 -10.40 -0.48
N LEU A 275 -15.97 -11.07 0.31
CA LEU A 275 -15.93 -10.99 1.78
C LEU A 275 -14.63 -11.45 2.44
N ALA A 276 -13.78 -12.22 1.75
CA ALA A 276 -12.46 -12.55 2.30
C ALA A 276 -11.57 -11.31 2.48
N ASP A 277 -11.81 -10.20 1.77
CA ASP A 277 -11.11 -8.94 2.03
C ASP A 277 -11.47 -8.30 3.39
N SER A 278 -12.48 -8.81 4.11
CA SER A 278 -12.77 -8.36 5.49
C SER A 278 -11.65 -8.63 6.50
N GLY A 279 -10.78 -9.60 6.23
CA GLY A 279 -9.57 -9.85 7.03
C GLY A 279 -8.35 -9.03 6.61
N MET A 280 -8.47 -8.18 5.58
CA MET A 280 -7.40 -7.30 5.13
C MET A 280 -7.06 -6.27 6.22
N GLN A 281 -5.76 -6.10 6.47
CA GLN A 281 -5.24 -5.10 7.40
C GLN A 281 -4.00 -4.45 6.81
N VAL A 282 -4.04 -3.13 6.62
CA VAL A 282 -2.98 -2.35 5.97
C VAL A 282 -2.65 -1.09 6.77
N THR A 283 -1.36 -0.83 6.96
CA THR A 283 -0.84 0.43 7.48
C THR A 283 -0.23 1.23 6.34
N ILE A 284 -0.67 2.47 6.16
CA ILE A 284 -0.15 3.42 5.16
C ILE A 284 0.45 4.58 5.94
N ALA A 285 1.78 4.66 6.00
CA ALA A 285 2.46 5.56 6.93
C ALA A 285 3.62 6.34 6.31
N PHE A 286 3.75 7.63 6.63
CA PHE A 286 4.91 8.46 6.23
C PHE A 286 5.13 8.58 4.71
N ASN A 287 4.12 8.28 3.90
CA ASN A 287 4.21 8.47 2.46
C ASN A 287 4.00 9.93 2.10
N HIS A 288 4.56 10.34 0.97
CA HIS A 288 4.25 11.61 0.33
C HIS A 288 3.44 11.32 -0.94
N PHE A 289 2.16 11.73 -0.90
CA PHE A 289 1.28 11.79 -2.05
C PHE A 289 1.46 13.13 -2.75
N GLY A 290 2.30 13.08 -3.78
CA GLY A 290 2.89 14.21 -4.47
C GLY A 290 2.05 14.75 -5.61
N GLU A 291 2.76 15.26 -6.61
CA GLU A 291 2.17 15.97 -7.75
C GLU A 291 1.34 15.08 -8.68
N ALA A 292 0.35 15.70 -9.33
CA ALA A 292 -0.45 15.10 -10.40
C ALA A 292 -1.09 13.74 -10.03
N LEU A 293 -1.54 13.62 -8.78
CA LEU A 293 -2.37 12.50 -8.33
C LEU A 293 -3.86 12.87 -8.44
N VAL A 294 -4.69 11.93 -8.88
CA VAL A 294 -6.14 12.17 -9.01
C VAL A 294 -6.90 11.64 -7.80
N GLN A 295 -6.72 10.35 -7.46
CA GLN A 295 -7.55 9.65 -6.47
C GLN A 295 -6.91 8.39 -5.87
N ARG A 296 -7.68 7.70 -5.00
CA ARG A 296 -7.38 6.38 -4.42
C ARG A 296 -6.10 6.34 -3.56
N MET A 297 -5.99 7.21 -2.57
CA MET A 297 -4.84 7.28 -1.65
C MET A 297 -5.22 6.98 -0.18
N PRO A 298 -5.75 5.80 0.17
CA PRO A 298 -6.16 4.67 -0.66
C PRO A 298 -7.63 4.70 -1.09
N ARG A 299 -8.05 3.78 -1.97
CA ARG A 299 -9.45 3.33 -2.10
C ARG A 299 -9.63 1.96 -1.45
N CYS A 300 -10.49 1.86 -0.45
CA CYS A 300 -10.62 0.69 0.41
C CYS A 300 -11.94 -0.05 0.32
N ARG A 301 -11.92 -1.37 0.54
CA ARG A 301 -13.09 -2.22 0.72
C ARG A 301 -12.92 -3.17 1.91
N HIS A 302 -14.00 -3.37 2.66
CA HIS A 302 -14.14 -4.29 3.80
C HIS A 302 -13.16 -4.16 4.99
N GLY A 303 -11.86 -4.32 4.78
CA GLY A 303 -10.84 -4.49 5.81
C GLY A 303 -10.58 -3.28 6.71
N TYR A 304 -9.45 -3.31 7.41
CA TYR A 304 -9.00 -2.28 8.35
C TYR A 304 -7.77 -1.54 7.81
N PHE A 305 -7.86 -0.22 7.74
CA PHE A 305 -6.84 0.64 7.14
C PHE A 305 -6.43 1.74 8.11
N HIS A 306 -5.16 1.70 8.54
CA HIS A 306 -4.55 2.76 9.35
C HIS A 306 -3.75 3.69 8.44
N VAL A 307 -4.27 4.89 8.19
CA VAL A 307 -3.64 5.91 7.35
C VAL A 307 -3.04 6.96 8.27
N VAL A 308 -1.73 6.96 8.44
CA VAL A 308 -1.07 7.69 9.54
C VAL A 308 0.15 8.49 9.14
N ASN A 309 0.19 9.76 9.53
CA ASN A 309 1.32 10.66 9.31
C ASN A 309 1.83 10.72 7.84
N ASN A 310 0.93 10.66 6.87
CA ASN A 310 1.24 10.89 5.47
C ASN A 310 1.05 12.37 5.09
N ASP A 311 1.74 12.80 4.04
CA ASP A 311 1.59 14.13 3.46
C ASP A 311 0.86 14.06 2.12
N PHE A 312 -0.35 14.62 2.09
CA PHE A 312 -1.19 14.71 0.89
C PHE A 312 -1.13 16.12 0.35
N THR A 313 -0.31 16.31 -0.68
CA THR A 313 -0.05 17.64 -1.26
C THR A 313 -0.90 17.95 -2.48
N GLN A 314 -1.32 16.92 -3.23
CA GLN A 314 -2.26 17.08 -4.34
C GLN A 314 -3.23 15.90 -4.45
N TRP A 315 -4.45 16.20 -4.86
CA TRP A 315 -5.43 15.29 -5.44
C TRP A 315 -6.35 16.09 -6.37
N GLU A 316 -6.96 15.45 -7.36
CA GLU A 316 -7.92 16.12 -8.25
C GLU A 316 -9.37 15.77 -7.91
N MET A 317 -9.64 14.54 -7.45
CA MET A 317 -11.00 14.07 -7.16
C MET A 317 -11.25 13.88 -5.66
N TYR A 318 -10.45 13.04 -5.00
CA TYR A 318 -10.49 12.81 -3.55
C TYR A 318 -9.18 12.18 -3.09
N ALA A 319 -8.85 12.26 -1.81
CA ALA A 319 -7.68 11.56 -1.27
C ALA A 319 -8.04 10.13 -0.84
N ILE A 320 -8.91 9.99 0.15
CA ILE A 320 -9.29 8.69 0.74
C ILE A 320 -10.68 8.30 0.29
N GLY A 321 -10.85 7.08 -0.20
CA GLY A 321 -12.16 6.60 -0.63
C GLY A 321 -12.43 5.15 -0.27
N GLY A 322 -13.65 4.70 -0.57
CA GLY A 322 -14.00 3.30 -0.38
C GLY A 322 -15.45 2.96 -0.65
N SER A 323 -15.70 1.66 -0.74
CA SER A 323 -17.01 1.02 -0.89
C SER A 323 -17.05 -0.26 -0.03
N ALA A 324 -18.23 -0.83 0.20
CA ALA A 324 -18.38 -2.08 0.97
C ALA A 324 -17.82 -2.06 2.43
N ASN A 325 -18.10 -0.99 3.17
CA ASN A 325 -17.88 -0.90 4.63
C ASN A 325 -16.42 -1.15 5.11
N PRO A 326 -15.41 -0.45 4.57
CA PRO A 326 -14.06 -0.50 5.13
C PRO A 326 -14.01 0.28 6.45
N THR A 327 -13.15 -0.15 7.36
CA THR A 327 -12.76 0.65 8.53
C THR A 327 -11.53 1.47 8.16
N ILE A 328 -11.65 2.79 8.19
CA ILE A 328 -10.55 3.71 7.87
C ILE A 328 -10.26 4.57 9.09
N TYR A 329 -9.03 4.51 9.56
CA TYR A 329 -8.53 5.36 10.63
C TYR A 329 -7.42 6.27 10.11
N SER A 330 -7.80 7.52 9.82
CA SER A 330 -6.90 8.62 9.48
C SER A 330 -6.36 9.25 10.77
N GLN A 331 -5.04 9.31 10.94
CA GLN A 331 -4.40 9.87 12.12
C GLN A 331 -3.15 10.70 11.79
N GLY A 332 -3.12 11.97 12.21
CA GLY A 332 -1.93 12.81 12.11
C GLY A 332 -1.43 13.13 10.70
N ASN A 333 -2.23 12.91 9.65
CA ASN A 333 -1.87 13.24 8.27
C ASN A 333 -1.99 14.74 8.01
N ARG A 334 -1.37 15.23 6.94
CA ARG A 334 -1.63 16.57 6.39
C ARG A 334 -2.36 16.45 5.05
N TYR A 335 -3.49 17.13 4.92
CA TYR A 335 -4.27 17.21 3.69
C TYR A 335 -4.30 18.65 3.18
N THR A 336 -3.57 18.91 2.10
CA THR A 336 -3.59 20.21 1.41
C THR A 336 -4.51 20.14 0.21
N ALA A 337 -5.73 20.66 0.37
CA ALA A 337 -6.71 20.56 -0.71
C ALA A 337 -6.28 21.33 -1.97
N PRO A 338 -6.65 20.85 -3.18
CA PRO A 338 -6.44 21.57 -4.42
C PRO A 338 -7.20 22.90 -4.43
N SER A 339 -6.88 23.80 -5.37
CA SER A 339 -7.61 25.07 -5.53
C SER A 339 -9.08 24.88 -5.93
N ASN A 340 -9.41 23.77 -6.60
CA ASN A 340 -10.77 23.43 -7.00
C ASN A 340 -11.73 23.37 -5.78
N PRO A 341 -12.78 24.22 -5.72
CA PRO A 341 -13.72 24.24 -4.60
C PRO A 341 -14.57 22.96 -4.49
N PHE A 342 -14.68 22.17 -5.55
CA PHE A 342 -15.45 20.92 -5.57
C PHE A 342 -14.63 19.69 -5.13
N ALA A 343 -13.32 19.86 -4.89
CA ALA A 343 -12.41 18.80 -4.47
C ALA A 343 -11.83 19.04 -3.07
N LYS A 344 -12.59 19.73 -2.20
CA LYS A 344 -12.18 20.03 -0.82
C LYS A 344 -12.43 18.88 0.16
N GLU A 345 -13.39 18.02 -0.14
CA GLU A 345 -13.62 16.84 0.69
C GLU A 345 -12.47 15.84 0.49
N VAL A 346 -11.80 15.49 1.58
CA VAL A 346 -10.74 14.47 1.60
C VAL A 346 -11.31 13.09 1.28
N THR A 347 -12.54 12.85 1.73
CA THR A 347 -13.21 11.55 1.73
C THR A 347 -14.14 11.36 0.53
N LYS A 348 -14.24 10.12 0.01
CA LYS A 348 -15.26 9.76 -0.98
C LYS A 348 -15.84 8.37 -0.73
N ARG A 349 -17.14 8.32 -0.40
CA ARG A 349 -17.90 7.05 -0.38
C ARG A 349 -18.39 6.77 -1.78
N VAL A 350 -17.90 5.69 -2.38
CA VAL A 350 -18.15 5.36 -3.79
C VAL A 350 -19.50 4.65 -3.90
N GLU A 351 -20.39 5.17 -4.75
CA GLU A 351 -21.65 4.55 -5.17
C GLU A 351 -22.54 4.01 -4.03
N THR A 352 -22.52 4.68 -2.88
CA THR A 352 -23.24 4.22 -1.68
C THR A 352 -24.13 5.31 -1.11
N ASP A 353 -25.38 4.94 -0.81
CA ASP A 353 -26.34 5.82 -0.14
C ASP A 353 -25.89 6.22 1.28
N GLU A 354 -26.17 7.46 1.67
CA GLU A 354 -25.86 8.00 3.00
C GLU A 354 -26.44 7.17 4.15
N SER A 355 -27.65 6.63 3.97
CA SER A 355 -28.29 5.74 4.95
C SER A 355 -27.51 4.45 5.21
N LYS A 356 -26.61 4.05 4.29
CA LYS A 356 -25.75 2.87 4.41
C LYS A 356 -24.38 3.25 4.96
N TRP A 357 -23.69 4.22 4.35
CA TRP A 357 -22.29 4.51 4.70
C TRP A 357 -22.13 5.24 6.03
N THR A 358 -23.16 5.91 6.54
CA THR A 358 -23.12 6.55 7.88
C THR A 358 -22.81 5.56 9.01
N LYS A 359 -23.02 4.26 8.78
CA LYS A 359 -22.67 3.18 9.72
C LYS A 359 -21.22 2.71 9.61
N TRP A 360 -20.50 3.08 8.54
CA TRP A 360 -19.11 2.68 8.31
C TRP A 360 -18.17 3.45 9.22
N ASN A 361 -17.11 2.81 9.69
CA ASN A 361 -16.18 3.39 10.65
C ASN A 361 -15.06 4.17 9.94
N TRP A 362 -15.29 5.46 9.67
CA TRP A 362 -14.29 6.36 9.09
C TRP A 362 -13.97 7.44 10.09
N LYS A 363 -12.76 7.40 10.64
CA LYS A 363 -12.29 8.26 11.72
C LYS A 363 -11.13 9.13 11.26
N THR A 364 -11.11 10.37 11.76
CA THR A 364 -9.98 11.30 11.68
C THR A 364 -9.55 11.69 13.10
N GLU A 365 -8.24 11.73 13.36
CA GLU A 365 -7.68 12.17 14.64
C GLU A 365 -6.36 12.92 14.43
N GLY A 366 -6.32 14.21 14.77
CA GLY A 366 -5.09 15.01 14.70
C GLY A 366 -4.58 15.34 13.30
N ASP A 367 -5.40 15.10 12.27
CA ASP A 367 -5.09 15.49 10.90
C ASP A 367 -5.06 17.02 10.75
N MET A 368 -4.10 17.52 9.95
CA MET A 368 -4.00 18.93 9.57
C MET A 368 -4.71 19.14 8.24
N LEU A 369 -5.78 19.93 8.26
CA LEU A 369 -6.61 20.24 7.11
C LEU A 369 -6.27 21.64 6.57
N VAL A 370 -5.67 21.70 5.39
CA VAL A 370 -5.12 22.93 4.79
C VAL A 370 -5.91 23.29 3.52
N ASN A 371 -5.99 24.60 3.23
CA ASN A 371 -6.66 25.14 2.04
C ASN A 371 -8.14 24.74 1.93
N GLY A 372 -8.85 24.69 3.06
CA GLY A 372 -10.28 24.34 3.10
C GLY A 372 -10.57 22.85 2.95
N ALA A 373 -9.56 21.99 3.05
CA ALA A 373 -9.76 20.55 3.17
C ALA A 373 -10.72 20.23 4.33
N PHE A 374 -11.57 19.23 4.17
CA PHE A 374 -12.35 18.70 5.28
C PHE A 374 -12.55 17.18 5.15
N PHE A 375 -12.66 16.53 6.30
CA PHE A 375 -12.91 15.09 6.41
C PHE A 375 -14.32 14.91 6.97
N VAL A 376 -15.16 14.11 6.31
CA VAL A 376 -16.49 13.75 6.83
C VAL A 376 -16.37 12.41 7.55
N PRO A 377 -16.45 12.33 8.89
CA PRO A 377 -16.38 11.07 9.62
C PRO A 377 -17.72 10.32 9.62
N SER A 378 -17.71 9.03 9.97
CA SER A 378 -18.92 8.20 10.10
C SER A 378 -18.71 7.05 11.09
N GLY A 379 -19.81 6.40 11.46
CA GLY A 379 -19.80 5.22 12.33
C GLY A 379 -20.16 5.54 13.79
N ALA A 380 -20.53 4.49 14.52
CA ALA A 380 -21.01 4.59 15.91
C ALA A 380 -19.87 4.60 16.95
N ILE A 381 -18.60 4.55 16.54
CA ILE A 381 -17.47 4.52 17.46
C ILE A 381 -17.19 5.94 17.98
N GLY A 382 -18.04 6.36 18.90
CA GLY A 382 -17.66 7.26 19.98
C GLY A 382 -17.35 6.41 21.21
N PHE A 383 -16.07 6.08 21.44
CA PHE A 383 -15.63 5.73 22.80
C PHE A 383 -14.38 6.52 23.14
N GLY A 384 -14.61 7.70 23.70
CA GLY A 384 -13.66 8.30 24.62
C GLY A 384 -13.45 7.35 25.79
N GLN A 385 -12.32 6.64 25.80
CA GLN A 385 -11.72 6.11 27.03
C GLN A 385 -10.18 6.18 27.07
N TYR A 386 -9.55 6.91 26.15
CA TYR A 386 -8.13 7.30 26.28
C TYR A 386 -7.86 8.81 26.14
N ALA A 387 -8.90 9.63 25.97
CA ALA A 387 -8.80 11.08 26.09
C ALA A 387 -8.50 11.58 27.53
N LYS A 388 -8.29 10.68 28.50
CA LYS A 388 -7.94 11.00 29.90
C LYS A 388 -6.71 10.22 30.38
N ALA A 389 -5.59 10.30 29.66
CA ALA A 389 -4.27 10.02 30.26
C ALA A 389 -3.07 10.68 29.54
N SER A 390 -3.29 11.48 28.49
CA SER A 390 -2.20 12.18 27.80
C SER A 390 -2.72 13.53 27.34
N SER A 391 -2.37 14.60 28.07
CA SER A 391 -2.62 16.00 27.68
C SER A 391 -1.66 16.43 26.56
N VAL A 392 -1.40 15.56 25.59
CA VAL A 392 -0.53 15.85 24.46
C VAL A 392 -1.43 15.93 23.24
N GLU A 393 -1.69 17.15 22.78
CA GLU A 393 -2.28 17.38 21.46
C GLU A 393 -1.53 16.59 20.38
N PRO A 394 -2.17 16.22 19.26
CA PRO A 394 -1.54 15.49 18.18
C PRO A 394 -0.35 16.28 17.59
N ARG A 395 0.85 16.06 18.14
CA ARG A 395 2.09 16.76 17.73
C ARG A 395 2.61 16.28 16.37
N ALA A 396 2.09 15.17 15.84
CA ALA A 396 2.64 14.53 14.65
C ALA A 396 2.34 15.29 13.35
N SER A 397 1.16 15.91 13.21
CA SER A 397 0.81 16.64 11.98
C SER A 397 1.67 17.90 11.76
N ALA A 398 2.08 18.56 12.84
CA ALA A 398 3.05 19.66 12.82
C ALA A 398 4.49 19.22 12.49
N LEU A 399 4.76 17.91 12.54
CA LEU A 399 6.04 17.31 12.18
C LEU A 399 5.98 16.57 10.85
N ILE A 400 4.91 16.72 10.06
CA ILE A 400 4.75 15.96 8.81
C ILE A 400 5.91 16.20 7.86
N ASP A 401 6.30 17.47 7.66
CA ASP A 401 7.48 17.82 6.86
C ASP A 401 8.72 17.03 7.30
N GLN A 402 8.88 16.84 8.61
CA GLN A 402 10.03 16.12 9.17
C GLN A 402 9.89 14.60 9.03
N LEU A 403 8.69 14.05 9.21
CA LEU A 403 8.41 12.62 9.15
C LEU A 403 8.47 12.08 7.72
N THR A 404 8.12 12.91 6.73
CA THR A 404 8.05 12.53 5.31
C THR A 404 9.18 13.15 4.46
N MET A 405 10.13 13.90 5.05
CA MET A 405 11.19 14.60 4.29
C MET A 405 12.04 13.69 3.38
N ASN A 406 12.11 12.39 3.67
CA ASN A 406 12.87 11.42 2.89
C ASN A 406 11.98 10.44 2.12
N ALA A 407 10.69 10.72 1.97
CA ALA A 407 9.79 9.86 1.23
C ALA A 407 10.29 9.67 -0.22
N GLY A 408 10.20 8.43 -0.72
CA GLY A 408 10.77 8.02 -2.00
C GLY A 408 12.12 7.32 -1.85
N VAL A 409 12.82 7.16 -2.98
CA VAL A 409 14.11 6.43 -3.04
C VAL A 409 15.22 7.26 -2.41
N LEU A 410 16.02 6.63 -1.55
CA LEU A 410 17.22 7.16 -0.92
C LEU A 410 18.44 7.00 -1.84
N GLY A 411 19.26 8.04 -1.93
CA GLY A 411 20.62 7.94 -2.49
C GLY A 411 20.78 8.10 -4.00
N GLY A 412 19.78 8.61 -4.72
CA GLY A 412 19.96 9.06 -6.10
C GLY A 412 20.76 10.36 -6.17
N ASN A 413 21.63 10.51 -7.17
CA ASN A 413 22.34 11.75 -7.48
C ASN A 413 21.30 12.83 -7.82
N SER A 414 20.81 13.49 -6.79
CA SER A 414 19.71 14.43 -6.82
C SER A 414 20.29 15.75 -7.31
N GLY A 415 20.28 15.94 -8.63
CA GLY A 415 20.10 17.28 -9.17
C GLY A 415 18.86 17.84 -8.48
N GLY A 416 19.08 18.76 -7.55
CA GLY A 416 18.07 19.17 -6.58
C GLY A 416 16.77 19.58 -7.25
N ILE A 417 15.71 18.85 -6.97
CA ILE A 417 14.37 19.42 -7.02
C ILE A 417 14.27 20.33 -5.81
N SER A 418 14.75 21.56 -5.99
CA SER A 418 14.46 22.65 -5.06
C SER A 418 12.97 22.95 -5.20
N TYR A 419 12.19 22.69 -4.15
CA TYR A 419 10.79 23.12 -4.05
C TYR A 419 10.73 24.65 -4.19
N PRO A 420 10.17 25.22 -5.27
CA PRO A 420 9.96 26.65 -5.34
C PRO A 420 8.65 26.96 -4.62
N GLY A 421 8.72 27.26 -3.32
CA GLY A 421 7.47 27.53 -2.58
C GLY A 421 7.54 27.76 -1.08
N SER A 422 8.62 28.34 -0.53
CA SER A 422 8.63 28.78 0.88
C SER A 422 9.47 30.03 1.08
N ASN A 423 9.06 31.14 0.45
CA ASN A 423 9.70 32.43 0.70
C ASN A 423 9.10 33.09 1.95
N ALA A 424 9.69 32.76 3.11
CA ALA A 424 9.51 33.51 4.34
C ALA A 424 10.63 34.57 4.44
N GLY A 425 10.26 35.83 4.17
CA GLY A 425 10.89 37.03 4.72
C GLY A 425 12.28 37.44 4.19
N GLY A 426 12.33 38.56 3.46
CA GLY A 426 13.59 39.27 3.26
C GLY A 426 13.49 40.51 2.35
N GLY A 427 13.53 41.70 2.97
CA GLY A 427 14.34 42.84 2.53
C GLY A 427 14.10 43.45 1.15
N VAL A 428 13.54 44.67 1.15
CA VAL A 428 13.60 45.62 0.04
C VAL A 428 15.05 45.92 -0.33
N GLY A 429 15.40 45.75 -1.61
CA GLY A 429 16.67 46.16 -2.20
C GLY A 429 16.53 46.35 -3.71
N THR A 430 16.39 47.61 -4.14
CA THR A 430 16.31 48.03 -5.53
C THR A 430 17.66 47.86 -6.25
N GLY A 431 17.65 47.23 -7.43
CA GLY A 431 18.83 47.15 -8.30
C GLY A 431 18.46 46.76 -9.73
N SER A 432 18.51 47.73 -10.63
CA SER A 432 18.23 47.64 -12.07
C SER A 432 19.39 46.99 -12.84
N GLY A 433 19.09 46.16 -13.84
CA GLY A 433 20.06 45.68 -14.83
C GLY A 433 19.43 44.69 -15.81
N GLY A 434 19.21 45.13 -17.05
CA GLY A 434 18.49 44.39 -18.10
C GLY A 434 19.37 43.61 -19.08
N GLY A 435 18.67 42.95 -20.02
CA GLY A 435 19.17 42.20 -21.18
C GLY A 435 18.93 40.69 -21.01
N GLY A 436 18.26 39.94 -21.87
CA GLY A 436 17.67 40.14 -23.19
C GLY A 436 17.71 38.80 -23.94
N ILE A 437 16.52 38.30 -24.34
CA ILE A 437 16.17 37.48 -25.54
C ILE A 437 17.03 36.21 -25.81
N THR A 438 16.53 34.96 -25.95
CA THR A 438 15.63 34.43 -27.01
C THR A 438 15.17 32.99 -26.71
N ASP A 439 13.87 32.75 -26.92
CA ASP A 439 13.22 31.46 -27.28
C ASP A 439 13.67 31.02 -28.70
N PRO A 440 13.73 29.72 -29.05
CA PRO A 440 12.54 29.08 -29.65
C PRO A 440 12.39 27.58 -29.36
N GLY A 441 11.15 27.08 -29.31
CA GLY A 441 10.90 25.68 -29.69
C GLY A 441 9.63 25.01 -29.17
N THR A 442 8.47 25.48 -29.63
CA THR A 442 7.18 24.81 -29.50
C THR A 442 7.15 23.47 -30.27
N PHE A 443 6.76 22.38 -29.62
CA PHE A 443 6.31 21.16 -30.28
C PHE A 443 4.90 20.80 -29.81
N VAL A 444 3.94 20.92 -30.73
CA VAL A 444 2.52 20.68 -30.54
C VAL A 444 2.25 19.20 -30.82
N GLY A 445 1.79 18.44 -29.82
CA GLY A 445 1.24 17.09 -29.97
C GLY A 445 -0.29 17.14 -30.13
N PRO A 446 -0.91 16.23 -30.92
CA PRO A 446 -2.32 16.35 -31.29
C PRO A 446 -3.27 15.82 -30.22
N ASN A 447 -4.35 16.56 -30.04
CA ASN A 447 -5.57 16.23 -29.31
C ASN A 447 -6.35 15.09 -30.00
N PRO A 448 -6.89 14.10 -29.28
CA PRO A 448 -8.03 13.33 -29.74
C PRO A 448 -9.31 13.79 -29.02
N GLY A 449 -10.20 14.38 -29.82
CA GLY A 449 -11.55 14.76 -29.39
C GLY A 449 -12.44 13.55 -29.06
N GLY A 450 -13.43 13.83 -28.22
CA GLY A 450 -14.41 12.87 -27.78
C GLY A 450 -15.38 12.39 -28.87
N ALA A 451 -15.91 11.20 -28.63
CA ALA A 451 -17.17 10.73 -29.19
C ALA A 451 -17.89 9.92 -28.12
N GLY A 452 -19.09 10.36 -27.76
CA GLY A 452 -20.01 9.59 -26.93
C GLY A 452 -20.58 8.41 -27.71
N GLY A 453 -20.83 7.32 -26.99
CA GLY A 453 -21.53 6.14 -27.50
C GLY A 453 -22.09 5.32 -26.35
N SER A 454 -23.40 5.35 -26.18
CA SER A 454 -24.17 4.48 -25.29
C SER A 454 -23.91 3.01 -25.62
N ILE A 455 -23.70 2.18 -24.60
CA ILE A 455 -23.71 0.72 -24.74
C ILE A 455 -24.93 0.20 -23.98
N GLY A 456 -25.86 -0.37 -24.75
CA GLY A 456 -27.02 -1.09 -24.28
C GLY A 456 -26.67 -2.52 -23.87
N ASP A 457 -27.42 -2.96 -22.87
CA ASP A 457 -27.56 -4.32 -22.35
C ASP A 457 -27.77 -5.37 -23.46
N GLY A 458 -27.07 -6.49 -23.32
CA GLY A 458 -27.03 -7.60 -24.28
C GLY A 458 -26.70 -8.90 -23.57
N THR A 459 -27.72 -9.48 -22.97
CA THR A 459 -27.75 -10.84 -22.40
C THR A 459 -27.43 -11.88 -23.49
N VAL A 460 -26.38 -12.68 -23.30
CA VAL A 460 -26.21 -13.94 -24.05
C VAL A 460 -25.74 -15.04 -23.08
N GLY A 461 -26.62 -16.02 -22.89
CA GLY A 461 -26.33 -17.23 -22.14
C GLY A 461 -25.46 -18.20 -22.92
N GLY A 462 -24.55 -18.87 -22.20
CA GLY A 462 -23.82 -20.05 -22.66
C GLY A 462 -23.75 -21.05 -21.51
N GLY A 463 -24.36 -22.21 -21.69
CA GLY A 463 -24.51 -23.24 -20.66
C GLY A 463 -23.20 -23.97 -20.33
N TYR A 464 -23.01 -24.27 -19.04
CA TYR A 464 -21.96 -25.14 -18.53
C TYR A 464 -22.51 -26.55 -18.29
N THR A 465 -21.87 -27.56 -18.88
CA THR A 465 -21.94 -28.95 -18.42
C THR A 465 -20.55 -29.35 -17.96
N GLY A 466 -20.32 -29.38 -16.65
CA GLY A 466 -19.10 -29.91 -16.02
C GLY A 466 -19.46 -31.10 -15.15
N GLY A 467 -19.05 -32.30 -15.57
CA GLY A 467 -19.17 -33.53 -14.80
C GLY A 467 -18.08 -33.60 -13.72
N TYR A 468 -18.49 -34.00 -12.52
CA TYR A 468 -17.61 -34.33 -11.40
C TYR A 468 -16.86 -35.64 -11.65
N GLY A 469 -15.56 -35.64 -11.41
CA GLY A 469 -14.73 -36.83 -11.30
C GLY A 469 -13.85 -36.73 -10.06
N ASP A 470 -14.15 -37.55 -9.06
CA ASP A 470 -13.37 -37.79 -7.84
C ASP A 470 -11.99 -38.39 -8.14
N GLY A 471 -10.98 -38.01 -7.35
CA GLY A 471 -9.64 -38.60 -7.38
C GLY A 471 -8.80 -38.19 -6.18
N SER A 472 -8.80 -39.00 -5.13
CA SER A 472 -8.02 -38.92 -3.90
C SER A 472 -6.51 -39.17 -4.10
N GLY A 473 -5.64 -38.42 -3.38
CA GLY A 473 -4.34 -38.95 -2.91
C GLY A 473 -3.12 -38.01 -2.91
N ALA A 474 -2.74 -37.59 -1.70
CA ALA A 474 -1.37 -37.35 -1.17
C ALA A 474 -0.42 -36.30 -1.80
N ASP A 475 -0.09 -35.33 -0.94
CA ASP A 475 1.22 -34.71 -0.63
C ASP A 475 2.05 -34.03 -1.74
N GLY A 476 2.31 -32.74 -1.51
CA GLY A 476 3.04 -31.84 -2.41
C GLY A 476 2.24 -30.58 -2.70
N THR A 477 2.47 -29.51 -1.92
CA THR A 477 1.92 -28.17 -2.19
C THR A 477 2.45 -27.63 -3.52
N GLN A 478 1.81 -28.00 -4.62
CA GLN A 478 1.91 -27.29 -5.89
C GLN A 478 1.10 -26.00 -5.76
N ALA A 479 1.75 -24.87 -6.05
CA ALA A 479 1.04 -23.63 -6.29
C ALA A 479 0.27 -23.81 -7.60
N GLU A 480 -1.02 -24.15 -7.51
CA GLU A 480 -1.90 -24.04 -8.66
C GLU A 480 -1.92 -22.56 -9.06
N CYS A 481 -1.40 -22.27 -10.25
CA CYS A 481 -1.59 -20.98 -10.90
C CYS A 481 -3.08 -20.79 -11.13
N TYR A 482 -3.75 -20.09 -10.21
CA TYR A 482 -5.08 -19.56 -10.47
C TYR A 482 -5.00 -18.70 -11.74
N ASN A 483 -5.84 -19.02 -12.73
CA ASN A 483 -6.08 -18.13 -13.86
C ASN A 483 -6.55 -16.79 -13.29
N VAL A 484 -5.69 -15.78 -13.39
CA VAL A 484 -6.04 -14.41 -13.05
C VAL A 484 -6.89 -13.90 -14.22
N GLU A 485 -8.21 -13.90 -14.06
CA GLU A 485 -9.07 -13.05 -14.87
C GLU A 485 -8.70 -11.60 -14.56
N ALA A 486 -8.49 -10.79 -15.61
CA ALA A 486 -8.25 -9.36 -15.47
C ALA A 486 -9.31 -8.72 -14.56
N LYS A 487 -8.93 -7.72 -13.76
CA LYS A 487 -9.90 -7.00 -12.92
C LYS A 487 -10.91 -6.32 -13.85
N ILE A 488 -12.10 -6.88 -14.00
CA ILE A 488 -13.24 -6.22 -14.67
C ILE A 488 -14.01 -5.42 -13.64
#